data_AF-A0ABC8DDE0-F1
#
_entry.id   AF-A0ABC8DDE0-F1
#
_cell.length_a   1.000
_cell.length_b   1.000
_cell.length_c   1.000
_cell.angle_alpha   90.00
_cell.angle_beta   90.00
_cell.angle_gamma   90.00
#
_symmetry.space_group_name_H-M   'P 1'
#
loop_
_entity.id
_entity.type
_entity.pdbx_description
1 polymer ?
#
loop_
_entity_poly.entity_id
_entity_poly.type
_entity_poly.pdbx_seq_one_letter_code
_entity_poly.pdbx_strand_id
1 'polypeptide(L)'
;MNTVTKEASNLGQKRLLHLIETKQAIVGVLGMGYVGFPLALECVDKGYNVIGFDKNSEKVSLLAAGSSHIQDIEDDRLNSALQTKRFQISADMSLIQKCDIIVICVPTPLNKKDKIPDLTYIDSAVDSMIAYGRQHQLLILESTTYPGTTKKKIADRMAASRGMKIGTDFFTAYSPERIDPGNRQYEVSDIPKVVGGTTQTCTELASAFYSTIVTSIHPVTSPEVAETAKLLENTYRYVNIALINEMALNCRELDIDIWEVICAADTKPFGFQKFIPGPGVGGHCIPIDPFYFKWIANEKGLQTKLIDLADEINSNMPISVSDYALKLAGKDKCSILIIGAAYKKNTNDPRESSVFTIMEELMDKGCAIDYHDPFISEIRLNDGSCKQSVPFTKEQINQYDVIIIHTDHDVIDYSILKDVSPIIFDTRNVCKEKSADNCRVVTL
;
A
#
# COMPACT_ATOMS: atom_id res chain seq x y z
N MET A 1 51.12 -1.83 -6.59
CA MET A 1 49.82 -2.38 -7.05
C MET A 1 48.60 -1.62 -6.49
N ASN A 2 48.68 -0.31 -6.14
CA ASN A 2 47.65 0.31 -5.27
C ASN A 2 47.14 1.72 -5.63
N THR A 3 47.26 2.17 -6.88
CA THR A 3 46.69 3.47 -7.34
C THR A 3 45.84 3.31 -8.59
N VAL A 4 46.34 2.57 -9.60
CA VAL A 4 45.63 2.30 -10.86
C VAL A 4 44.31 1.52 -10.65
N THR A 5 44.26 0.62 -9.66
CA THR A 5 43.04 -0.14 -9.31
C THR A 5 41.98 0.69 -8.58
N LYS A 6 42.39 1.75 -7.85
CA LYS A 6 41.48 2.69 -7.18
C LYS A 6 40.91 3.75 -8.13
N GLU A 7 41.64 4.11 -9.18
CA GLU A 7 41.17 5.03 -10.21
C GLU A 7 40.17 4.37 -11.17
N ALA A 8 40.43 3.11 -11.56
CA ALA A 8 39.49 2.33 -12.38
C ALA A 8 38.18 1.99 -11.65
N SER A 9 38.24 1.71 -10.33
CA SER A 9 37.03 1.42 -9.52
C SER A 9 36.10 2.63 -9.37
N ASN A 10 36.55 3.84 -9.71
CA ASN A 10 35.81 5.09 -9.56
C ASN A 10 35.19 5.58 -10.89
N LEU A 11 35.50 4.94 -12.02
CA LEU A 11 35.02 5.38 -13.34
C LEU A 11 33.52 5.10 -13.53
N GLY A 12 33.05 3.92 -13.12
CA GLY A 12 31.64 3.53 -13.19
C GLY A 12 30.74 4.44 -12.35
N GLN A 13 31.15 4.71 -11.10
CA GLN A 13 30.46 5.64 -10.20
C GLN A 13 30.38 7.05 -10.81
N LYS A 14 31.52 7.62 -11.22
CA LYS A 14 31.56 8.97 -11.79
C LYS A 14 30.73 9.10 -13.06
N ARG A 15 30.78 8.11 -13.96
CA ARG A 15 29.94 8.07 -15.17
C ARG A 15 28.47 8.11 -14.79
N LEU A 16 28.04 7.21 -13.89
CA LEU A 16 26.62 7.13 -13.53
C LEU A 16 26.14 8.39 -12.82
N LEU A 17 26.93 8.94 -11.90
CA LEU A 17 26.62 10.20 -11.23
C LEU A 17 26.47 11.35 -12.24
N HIS A 18 27.39 11.46 -13.21
CA HIS A 18 27.27 12.45 -14.27
C HIS A 18 25.99 12.29 -15.09
N LEU A 19 25.61 11.05 -15.44
CA LEU A 19 24.35 10.77 -16.16
C LEU A 19 23.12 11.13 -15.33
N ILE A 20 23.17 10.96 -14.01
CA ILE A 20 22.10 11.37 -13.09
C ILE A 20 21.99 12.90 -13.06
N GLU A 21 23.09 13.60 -12.81
CA GLU A 21 23.15 15.06 -12.68
C GLU A 21 22.73 15.78 -13.97
N THR A 22 23.09 15.22 -15.13
CA THR A 22 22.72 15.75 -16.45
C THR A 22 21.39 15.21 -16.98
N LYS A 23 20.72 14.33 -16.22
CA LYS A 23 19.47 13.66 -16.60
C LYS A 23 19.53 12.86 -17.91
N GLN A 24 20.73 12.39 -18.25
CA GLN A 24 20.98 11.56 -19.43
C GLN A 24 20.87 10.05 -19.13
N ALA A 25 20.79 9.66 -17.86
CA ALA A 25 20.55 8.28 -17.48
C ALA A 25 19.21 7.77 -18.05
N ILE A 26 19.18 6.52 -18.52
CA ILE A 26 17.92 5.85 -18.87
C ILE A 26 17.41 5.09 -17.64
N VAL A 27 16.18 5.38 -17.21
CA VAL A 27 15.55 4.75 -16.04
C VAL A 27 14.64 3.62 -16.50
N GLY A 28 14.91 2.40 -16.05
CA GLY A 28 14.00 1.27 -16.17
C GLY A 28 13.16 1.14 -14.90
N VAL A 29 11.86 0.94 -15.03
CA VAL A 29 10.99 0.66 -13.86
C VAL A 29 10.28 -0.68 -14.08
N LEU A 30 10.52 -1.66 -13.21
CA LEU A 30 9.94 -3.00 -13.30
C LEU A 30 8.69 -3.08 -12.42
N GLY A 31 7.54 -3.29 -13.04
CA GLY A 31 6.22 -3.32 -12.41
C GLY A 31 5.48 -2.01 -12.64
N MET A 32 4.57 -1.98 -13.62
CA MET A 32 3.72 -0.82 -13.90
C MET A 32 2.42 -0.94 -13.09
N GLY A 33 2.55 -0.99 -11.77
CA GLY A 33 1.42 -0.98 -10.83
C GLY A 33 1.34 0.32 -10.03
N TYR A 34 0.67 0.27 -8.88
CA TYR A 34 0.41 1.41 -8.00
C TYR A 34 1.65 2.17 -7.50
N VAL A 35 2.84 1.55 -7.55
CA VAL A 35 4.09 2.20 -7.15
C VAL A 35 4.91 2.59 -8.39
N GLY A 36 5.22 1.60 -9.24
CA GLY A 36 6.13 1.84 -10.36
C GLY A 36 5.56 2.71 -11.48
N PHE A 37 4.25 2.69 -11.74
CA PHE A 37 3.67 3.53 -12.79
C PHE A 37 3.72 5.04 -12.44
N PRO A 38 3.26 5.49 -11.26
CA PRO A 38 3.46 6.88 -10.84
C PRO A 38 4.94 7.30 -10.83
N LEU A 39 5.85 6.45 -10.33
CA LEU A 39 7.29 6.75 -10.33
C LEU A 39 7.85 6.94 -11.74
N ALA A 40 7.43 6.10 -12.70
CA ALA A 40 7.85 6.21 -14.09
C ALA A 40 7.41 7.56 -14.70
N LEU A 41 6.16 7.99 -14.45
CA LEU A 41 5.67 9.30 -14.88
C LEU A 41 6.46 10.44 -14.25
N GLU A 42 6.73 10.38 -12.94
CA GLU A 42 7.53 11.42 -12.27
C GLU A 42 8.94 11.51 -12.87
N CYS A 43 9.58 10.38 -13.18
CA CYS A 43 10.88 10.37 -13.84
C CYS A 43 10.83 11.05 -15.22
N VAL A 44 9.75 10.83 -16.00
CA VAL A 44 9.53 11.51 -17.28
C VAL A 44 9.35 13.00 -17.08
N ASP A 45 8.54 13.41 -16.10
CA ASP A 45 8.27 14.81 -15.75
C ASP A 45 9.57 15.53 -15.36
N LYS A 46 10.48 14.84 -14.65
CA LYS A 46 11.81 15.37 -14.31
C LYS A 46 12.78 15.44 -15.47
N GLY A 47 12.50 14.81 -16.62
CA GLY A 47 13.33 14.91 -17.82
C GLY A 47 14.04 13.62 -18.26
N TYR A 48 13.89 12.52 -17.52
CA TYR A 48 14.57 11.27 -17.85
C TYR A 48 13.91 10.57 -19.05
N ASN A 49 14.72 9.78 -19.76
CA ASN A 49 14.21 8.72 -20.62
C ASN A 49 13.86 7.52 -19.75
N VAL A 50 12.65 7.01 -19.87
CA VAL A 50 12.07 5.98 -19.02
C VAL A 50 11.55 4.81 -19.85
N ILE A 51 11.90 3.60 -19.42
CA ILE A 51 11.30 2.36 -19.94
C ILE A 51 10.53 1.71 -18.79
N GLY A 52 9.20 1.72 -18.89
CA GLY A 52 8.32 1.00 -18.00
C GLY A 52 8.17 -0.46 -18.43
N PHE A 53 8.45 -1.40 -17.53
CA PHE A 53 8.38 -2.83 -17.77
C PHE A 53 7.23 -3.47 -17.02
N ASP A 54 6.42 -4.28 -17.70
CA ASP A 54 5.45 -5.18 -17.05
C ASP A 54 5.32 -6.47 -17.87
N LYS A 55 5.11 -7.60 -17.20
CA LYS A 55 4.93 -8.89 -17.88
C LYS A 55 3.51 -9.07 -18.41
N ASN A 56 2.54 -8.33 -17.87
CA ASN A 56 1.16 -8.39 -18.34
C ASN A 56 1.04 -7.62 -19.66
N SER A 57 0.94 -8.35 -20.76
CA SER A 57 0.82 -7.80 -22.12
C SER A 57 -0.42 -6.95 -22.34
N GLU A 58 -1.54 -7.28 -21.68
CA GLU A 58 -2.76 -6.49 -21.75
C GLU A 58 -2.55 -5.13 -21.09
N LYS A 59 -1.96 -5.12 -19.90
CA LYS A 59 -1.62 -3.88 -19.19
C LYS A 59 -0.64 -3.01 -19.98
N VAL A 60 0.40 -3.62 -20.56
CA VAL A 60 1.35 -2.92 -21.44
C VAL A 60 0.63 -2.29 -22.62
N SER A 61 -0.29 -3.02 -23.25
CA SER A 61 -1.04 -2.52 -24.41
C SER A 61 -1.98 -1.37 -24.04
N LEU A 62 -2.69 -1.47 -22.91
CA LEU A 62 -3.56 -0.41 -22.39
C LEU A 62 -2.78 0.88 -22.12
N LEU A 63 -1.68 0.77 -21.38
CA LEU A 63 -0.87 1.95 -21.04
C LEU A 63 -0.19 2.54 -22.28
N ALA A 64 0.27 1.71 -23.22
CA ALA A 64 0.85 2.19 -24.48
C ALA A 64 -0.18 2.90 -25.37
N ALA A 65 -1.47 2.58 -25.21
CA ALA A 65 -2.58 3.26 -25.87
C ALA A 65 -3.04 4.53 -25.15
N GLY A 66 -2.38 4.93 -24.06
CA GLY A 66 -2.71 6.14 -23.31
C GLY A 66 -3.86 5.98 -22.32
N SER A 67 -4.23 4.74 -21.96
CA SER A 67 -5.29 4.45 -20.99
C SER A 67 -4.69 3.98 -19.66
N SER A 68 -4.92 4.76 -18.61
CA SER A 68 -4.51 4.47 -17.24
C SER A 68 -5.40 3.41 -16.62
N HIS A 69 -4.79 2.50 -15.87
CA HIS A 69 -5.49 1.50 -15.05
C HIS A 69 -5.52 1.90 -13.56
N ILE A 70 -4.96 3.08 -13.22
CA ILE A 70 -4.92 3.63 -11.87
C ILE A 70 -5.79 4.88 -11.86
N GLN A 71 -6.82 4.88 -11.00
CA GLN A 71 -7.77 5.99 -10.91
C GLN A 71 -7.11 7.33 -10.61
N ASP A 72 -6.08 7.34 -9.77
CA ASP A 72 -5.36 8.55 -9.37
C ASP A 72 -4.43 9.12 -10.47
N ILE A 73 -4.37 8.47 -11.64
CA ILE A 73 -3.58 8.93 -12.79
C ILE A 73 -4.52 9.14 -13.96
N GLU A 74 -4.75 10.40 -14.30
CA GLU A 74 -5.52 10.81 -15.48
C GLU A 74 -4.84 10.37 -16.78
N ASP A 75 -5.65 9.94 -17.75
CA ASP A 75 -5.19 9.55 -19.09
C ASP A 75 -4.41 10.68 -19.78
N ASP A 76 -4.79 11.94 -19.55
CA ASP A 76 -4.10 13.11 -20.10
C ASP A 76 -2.64 13.23 -19.63
N ARG A 77 -2.35 12.85 -18.37
CA ARG A 77 -0.98 12.84 -17.84
C ARG A 77 -0.15 11.78 -18.54
N LEU A 78 -0.70 10.57 -18.69
CA LEU A 78 -0.04 9.47 -19.40
C LEU A 78 0.20 9.83 -20.87
N ASN A 79 -0.81 10.38 -21.56
CA ASN A 79 -0.70 10.80 -22.94
C ASN A 79 0.37 11.89 -23.12
N SER A 80 0.43 12.86 -22.21
CA SER A 80 1.48 13.88 -22.20
C SER A 80 2.88 13.26 -22.07
N ALA A 81 3.05 12.28 -21.16
CA ALA A 81 4.31 11.56 -20.99
C ALA A 81 4.72 10.78 -22.25
N LEU A 82 3.78 10.07 -22.90
CA LEU A 82 4.03 9.34 -24.15
C LEU A 82 4.42 10.27 -25.30
N GLN A 83 3.77 11.43 -25.43
CA GLN A 83 4.04 12.41 -26.48
C GLN A 83 5.46 13.01 -26.39
N THR A 84 6.06 13.05 -25.19
CA THR A 84 7.46 13.50 -25.03
C THR A 84 8.47 12.61 -25.77
N LYS A 85 8.08 11.37 -26.13
CA LYS A 85 8.96 10.29 -26.63
C LYS A 85 10.05 9.87 -25.66
N ARG A 86 10.01 10.36 -24.41
CA ARG A 86 10.89 9.92 -23.33
C ARG A 86 10.33 8.72 -22.57
N PHE A 87 9.03 8.42 -22.71
CA PHE A 87 8.40 7.28 -22.04
C PHE A 87 8.09 6.16 -23.02
N GLN A 88 8.62 4.97 -22.74
CA GLN A 88 8.32 3.75 -23.47
C GLN A 88 7.79 2.69 -22.49
N ILE A 89 6.77 1.93 -22.88
CA ILE A 89 6.23 0.81 -22.09
C ILE A 89 6.49 -0.48 -22.86
N SER A 90 6.96 -1.52 -22.18
CA SER A 90 7.42 -2.75 -22.84
C SER A 90 7.24 -3.99 -21.96
N ALA A 91 6.96 -5.12 -22.60
CA ALA A 91 7.09 -6.44 -21.99
C ALA A 91 8.46 -7.09 -22.27
N ASP A 92 9.27 -6.51 -23.17
CA ASP A 92 10.58 -7.00 -23.55
C ASP A 92 11.65 -6.60 -22.54
N MET A 93 11.97 -7.54 -21.63
CA MET A 93 13.00 -7.36 -20.60
C MET A 93 14.43 -7.23 -21.17
N SER A 94 14.67 -7.54 -22.45
CA SER A 94 16.00 -7.35 -23.04
C SER A 94 16.41 -5.88 -23.12
N LEU A 95 15.45 -4.94 -23.06
CA LEU A 95 15.71 -3.51 -23.02
C LEU A 95 16.36 -3.04 -21.69
N ILE A 96 16.39 -3.88 -20.66
CA ILE A 96 17.13 -3.62 -19.41
C ILE A 96 18.59 -3.23 -19.70
N GLN A 97 19.22 -3.81 -20.74
CA GLN A 97 20.60 -3.49 -21.12
C GLN A 97 20.80 -2.01 -21.51
N LYS A 98 19.72 -1.31 -21.91
CA LYS A 98 19.76 0.11 -22.27
C LYS A 98 19.72 1.02 -21.04
N CYS A 99 19.15 0.54 -19.93
CA CYS A 99 18.95 1.34 -18.72
C CYS A 99 20.29 1.58 -17.99
N ASP A 100 20.44 2.70 -17.32
CA ASP A 100 21.53 2.97 -16.38
C ASP A 100 21.06 2.79 -14.93
N ILE A 101 19.78 3.09 -14.67
CA ILE A 101 19.13 2.93 -13.37
C ILE A 101 17.93 2.03 -13.57
N ILE A 102 17.71 1.09 -12.66
CA ILE A 102 16.60 0.16 -12.70
C ILE A 102 15.95 0.15 -11.32
N VAL A 103 14.64 0.40 -11.29
CA VAL A 103 13.85 0.43 -10.07
C VAL A 103 12.86 -0.75 -10.09
N ILE A 104 12.88 -1.58 -9.04
CA ILE A 104 12.03 -2.76 -8.91
C ILE A 104 10.84 -2.41 -8.03
N CYS A 105 9.65 -2.36 -8.64
CA CYS A 105 8.35 -2.02 -8.05
C CYS A 105 7.31 -3.15 -8.32
N VAL A 106 7.76 -4.40 -8.30
CA VAL A 106 6.92 -5.58 -8.54
C VAL A 106 6.09 -5.96 -7.29
N PRO A 107 4.96 -6.67 -7.45
CA PRO A 107 4.15 -7.11 -6.31
C PRO A 107 4.91 -8.01 -5.34
N THR A 108 4.59 -7.88 -4.06
CA THR A 108 5.13 -8.71 -2.96
C THR A 108 3.97 -9.18 -2.09
N PRO A 109 3.18 -10.15 -2.57
CA PRO A 109 2.05 -10.66 -1.81
C PRO A 109 2.51 -11.62 -0.70
N LEU A 110 1.61 -11.88 0.24
CA LEU A 110 1.72 -13.03 1.14
C LEU A 110 0.90 -14.19 0.59
N ASN A 111 1.33 -15.40 0.89
CA ASN A 111 0.48 -16.57 0.71
C ASN A 111 -0.73 -16.47 1.64
N LYS A 112 -1.94 -16.61 1.07
CA LYS A 112 -3.21 -16.45 1.79
C LYS A 112 -3.39 -17.39 2.97
N LYS A 113 -2.74 -18.57 2.96
CA LYS A 113 -2.94 -19.62 3.97
C LYS A 113 -2.07 -19.41 5.21
N ASP A 114 -0.80 -19.11 5.02
CA ASP A 114 0.22 -19.11 6.07
C ASP A 114 0.89 -17.75 6.27
N LYS A 115 0.47 -16.72 5.52
CA LYS A 115 1.02 -15.36 5.55
C LYS A 115 2.53 -15.32 5.29
N ILE A 116 3.07 -16.28 4.55
CA ILE A 116 4.48 -16.33 4.15
C ILE A 116 4.72 -15.40 2.94
N PRO A 117 5.78 -14.57 2.96
CA PRO A 117 6.19 -13.78 1.81
C PRO A 117 6.38 -14.57 0.52
N ASP A 118 5.69 -14.18 -0.55
CA ASP A 118 5.93 -14.67 -1.90
C ASP A 118 6.92 -13.73 -2.62
N LEU A 119 8.14 -14.22 -2.84
CA LEU A 119 9.20 -13.48 -3.52
C LEU A 119 9.32 -13.79 -5.01
N THR A 120 8.41 -14.60 -5.59
CA THR A 120 8.51 -15.06 -6.97
C THR A 120 8.68 -13.89 -7.96
N TYR A 121 8.00 -12.78 -7.70
CA TYR A 121 8.09 -11.56 -8.53
C TYR A 121 9.45 -10.87 -8.41
N ILE A 122 9.99 -10.72 -7.19
CA ILE A 122 11.34 -10.16 -6.97
C ILE A 122 12.39 -11.08 -7.58
N ASP A 123 12.31 -12.39 -7.31
CA ASP A 123 13.26 -13.37 -7.84
C ASP A 123 13.27 -13.33 -9.37
N SER A 124 12.10 -13.20 -10.01
CA SER A 124 12.01 -13.06 -11.46
C SER A 124 12.54 -11.72 -12.01
N ALA A 125 12.35 -10.62 -11.28
CA ALA A 125 12.96 -9.34 -11.65
C ALA A 125 14.49 -9.44 -11.60
N VAL A 126 15.03 -10.05 -10.56
CA VAL A 126 16.47 -10.33 -10.43
C VAL A 126 16.97 -11.25 -11.54
N ASP A 127 16.23 -12.30 -11.90
CA ASP A 127 16.60 -13.19 -13.01
C ASP A 127 16.75 -12.42 -14.32
N SER A 128 15.84 -11.47 -14.57
CA SER A 128 15.89 -10.59 -15.75
C SER A 128 17.12 -9.69 -15.73
N MET A 129 17.51 -9.19 -14.55
CA MET A 129 18.73 -8.41 -14.36
C MET A 129 20.01 -9.26 -14.54
N ILE A 130 20.00 -10.51 -14.10
CA ILE A 130 21.11 -11.45 -14.33
C ILE A 130 21.23 -11.77 -15.82
N ALA A 131 20.12 -11.92 -16.54
CA ALA A 131 20.13 -12.21 -17.96
C ALA A 131 20.59 -11.01 -18.81
N TYR A 132 20.02 -9.82 -18.58
CA TYR A 132 20.15 -8.68 -19.50
C TYR A 132 20.90 -7.47 -18.92
N GLY A 133 21.23 -7.47 -17.64
CA GLY A 133 21.97 -6.38 -17.01
C GLY A 133 23.35 -6.19 -17.63
N ARG A 134 24.00 -5.07 -17.30
CA ARG A 134 25.38 -4.75 -17.68
C ARG A 134 26.12 -4.09 -16.54
N GLN A 135 27.44 -3.99 -16.66
CA GLN A 135 28.25 -3.26 -15.68
C GLN A 135 27.83 -1.79 -15.59
N HIS A 136 28.05 -1.24 -14.39
CA HIS A 136 27.80 0.15 -14.01
C HIS A 136 26.33 0.57 -14.05
N GLN A 137 25.41 -0.37 -13.81
CA GLN A 137 24.00 -0.06 -13.55
C GLN A 137 23.75 0.07 -12.04
N LEU A 138 22.78 0.91 -11.69
CA LEU A 138 22.21 1.00 -10.36
C LEU A 138 20.86 0.28 -10.32
N LEU A 139 20.71 -0.66 -9.39
CA LEU A 139 19.49 -1.42 -9.18
C LEU A 139 18.91 -1.09 -7.81
N ILE A 140 17.70 -0.55 -7.79
CA ILE A 140 17.03 -0.11 -6.58
C ILE A 140 15.78 -0.95 -6.36
N LEU A 141 15.67 -1.57 -5.18
CA LEU A 141 14.45 -2.24 -4.77
C LEU A 141 13.56 -1.23 -4.02
N GLU A 142 12.33 -1.04 -4.52
CA GLU A 142 11.29 -0.27 -3.81
C GLU A 142 10.15 -1.15 -3.29
N SER A 143 9.92 -2.30 -3.92
CA SER A 143 8.96 -3.29 -3.43
C SER A 143 9.20 -3.62 -1.97
N THR A 144 8.17 -3.51 -1.14
CA THR A 144 8.26 -3.83 0.29
C THR A 144 8.71 -5.27 0.50
N THR A 145 9.64 -5.48 1.42
CA THR A 145 10.20 -6.81 1.70
C THR A 145 10.76 -6.89 3.12
N TYR A 146 11.19 -8.08 3.54
CA TYR A 146 11.90 -8.29 4.80
C TYR A 146 13.37 -7.84 4.76
N PRO A 147 13.94 -7.47 5.92
CA PRO A 147 15.35 -7.13 6.08
C PRO A 147 16.31 -8.21 5.57
N GLY A 148 17.22 -7.81 4.68
CA GLY A 148 18.23 -8.65 4.04
C GLY A 148 17.87 -9.10 2.63
N THR A 149 16.70 -8.76 2.08
CA THR A 149 16.33 -9.14 0.71
C THR A 149 17.22 -8.47 -0.32
N THR A 150 17.44 -7.15 -0.24
CA THR A 150 18.30 -6.43 -1.20
C THR A 150 19.71 -7.00 -1.23
N LYS A 151 20.27 -7.34 -0.05
CA LYS A 151 21.58 -7.96 0.04
C LYS A 151 21.59 -9.38 -0.53
N LYS A 152 20.76 -10.29 0.01
CA LYS A 152 20.81 -11.72 -0.31
C LYS A 152 20.24 -12.07 -1.68
N LYS A 153 19.12 -11.44 -2.04
CA LYS A 153 18.38 -11.75 -3.28
C LYS A 153 18.83 -10.92 -4.45
N ILE A 154 19.40 -9.73 -4.24
CA ILE A 154 19.87 -8.89 -5.35
C ILE A 154 21.40 -8.89 -5.40
N ALA A 155 22.05 -8.32 -4.40
CA ALA A 155 23.49 -8.09 -4.43
C ALA A 155 24.30 -9.40 -4.53
N ASP A 156 24.03 -10.36 -3.64
CA ASP A 156 24.76 -11.64 -3.58
C ASP A 156 24.51 -12.49 -4.84
N ARG A 157 23.27 -12.51 -5.36
CA ARG A 157 22.92 -13.24 -6.59
C ARG A 157 23.62 -12.63 -7.82
N MET A 158 23.63 -11.30 -7.94
CA MET A 158 24.34 -10.61 -9.02
C MET A 158 25.86 -10.86 -8.95
N ALA A 159 26.45 -10.80 -7.76
CA ALA A 159 27.86 -11.09 -7.54
C ALA A 159 28.21 -12.54 -7.91
N ALA A 160 27.39 -13.51 -7.48
CA ALA A 160 27.61 -14.93 -7.76
C ALA A 160 27.44 -15.29 -9.25
N SER A 161 26.41 -14.76 -9.92
CA SER A 161 26.11 -15.13 -11.32
C SER A 161 27.02 -14.45 -12.34
N ARG A 162 27.57 -13.26 -12.03
CA ARG A 162 28.33 -12.46 -13.00
C ARG A 162 29.75 -12.11 -12.57
N GLY A 163 30.18 -12.53 -11.38
CA GLY A 163 31.50 -12.20 -10.82
C GLY A 163 31.70 -10.70 -10.59
N MET A 164 30.60 -9.93 -10.51
CA MET A 164 30.62 -8.47 -10.37
C MET A 164 30.86 -8.06 -8.92
N LYS A 165 31.69 -7.03 -8.71
CA LYS A 165 31.90 -6.43 -7.39
C LYS A 165 30.86 -5.35 -7.13
N ILE A 166 30.05 -5.56 -6.10
CA ILE A 166 29.06 -4.58 -5.65
C ILE A 166 29.76 -3.32 -5.14
N GLY A 167 29.25 -2.15 -5.52
CA GLY A 167 29.87 -0.85 -5.24
C GLY A 167 30.98 -0.45 -6.21
N THR A 168 31.28 -1.27 -7.23
CA THR A 168 32.28 -0.95 -8.26
C THR A 168 31.74 -1.27 -9.66
N ASP A 169 31.45 -2.54 -9.92
CA ASP A 169 30.97 -3.02 -11.22
C ASP A 169 29.44 -2.96 -11.32
N PHE A 170 28.75 -2.92 -10.18
CA PHE A 170 27.29 -2.87 -10.08
C PHE A 170 26.88 -2.21 -8.76
N PHE A 171 25.77 -1.48 -8.75
CA PHE A 171 25.31 -0.74 -7.57
C PHE A 171 23.93 -1.22 -7.15
N THR A 172 23.71 -1.43 -5.84
CA THR A 172 22.42 -1.90 -5.33
C THR A 172 21.99 -1.12 -4.09
N ALA A 173 20.71 -0.74 -4.05
CA ALA A 173 20.12 -0.03 -2.94
C ALA A 173 18.68 -0.46 -2.69
N TYR A 174 18.19 -0.14 -1.50
CA TYR A 174 16.77 -0.20 -1.16
C TYR A 174 16.26 1.21 -0.89
N SER A 175 15.07 1.52 -1.37
CA SER A 175 14.38 2.76 -1.07
C SER A 175 12.87 2.53 -1.06
N PRO A 176 12.23 2.37 0.10
CA PRO A 176 10.83 1.99 0.14
C PRO A 176 9.93 3.10 -0.40
N GLU A 177 8.82 2.70 -1.03
CA GLU A 177 7.72 3.63 -1.25
C GLU A 177 7.00 3.93 0.09
N ARG A 178 6.65 5.20 0.31
CA ARG A 178 6.07 5.73 1.54
C ARG A 178 4.82 6.59 1.28
N ILE A 179 4.32 6.62 0.04
CA ILE A 179 3.05 7.28 -0.31
C ILE A 179 1.88 6.71 0.51
N ASP A 180 0.99 7.61 0.93
CA ASP A 180 -0.32 7.29 1.49
C ASP A 180 -1.41 7.53 0.41
N PRO A 181 -2.04 6.48 -0.15
CA PRO A 181 -3.00 6.62 -1.23
C PRO A 181 -4.17 7.56 -0.89
N GLY A 182 -4.55 8.46 -1.79
CA GLY A 182 -5.64 9.43 -1.57
C GLY A 182 -5.33 10.56 -0.59
N ASN A 183 -4.08 10.69 -0.13
CA ASN A 183 -3.66 11.80 0.72
C ASN A 183 -3.43 13.07 -0.11
N ARG A 184 -4.23 14.11 0.12
CA ARG A 184 -4.14 15.40 -0.58
C ARG A 184 -3.25 16.44 0.12
N GLN A 185 -2.70 16.09 1.28
CA GLN A 185 -1.90 17.02 2.09
C GLN A 185 -0.43 16.98 1.69
N TYR A 186 0.06 15.84 1.21
CA TYR A 186 1.48 15.64 0.88
C TYR A 186 1.61 15.15 -0.55
N GLU A 187 2.33 15.90 -1.36
CA GLU A 187 2.75 15.46 -2.69
C GLU A 187 3.87 14.42 -2.56
N VAL A 188 4.01 13.54 -3.56
CA VAL A 188 5.07 12.52 -3.60
C VAL A 188 6.46 13.15 -3.44
N SER A 189 6.67 14.33 -4.03
CA SER A 189 7.93 15.07 -3.94
C SER A 189 8.28 15.56 -2.55
N ASP A 190 7.30 15.71 -1.65
CA ASP A 190 7.50 16.25 -0.30
C ASP A 190 7.83 15.17 0.72
N ILE A 191 7.53 13.91 0.41
CA ILE A 191 7.78 12.76 1.30
C ILE A 191 9.28 12.44 1.29
N PRO A 192 9.97 12.49 2.45
CA PRO A 192 11.39 12.15 2.50
C PRO A 192 11.63 10.70 2.08
N LYS A 193 12.55 10.49 1.13
CA LYS A 193 12.89 9.16 0.64
C LYS A 193 14.03 8.59 1.50
N VAL A 194 13.78 7.44 2.14
CA VAL A 194 14.81 6.71 2.89
C VAL A 194 15.64 5.90 1.89
N VAL A 195 16.96 5.97 1.97
CA VAL A 195 17.85 5.30 1.00
C VAL A 195 18.95 4.53 1.72
N GLY A 196 19.02 3.22 1.51
CA GLY A 196 20.07 2.35 2.05
C GLY A 196 20.76 1.56 0.94
N GLY A 197 22.00 1.92 0.61
CA GLY A 197 22.84 1.20 -0.33
C GLY A 197 23.63 0.07 0.34
N THR A 198 23.96 -0.99 -0.42
CA THR A 198 24.82 -2.09 0.08
C THR A 198 26.25 -1.66 0.35
N THR A 199 26.67 -0.55 -0.24
CA THR A 199 27.91 0.18 0.06
C THR A 199 27.61 1.68 0.10
N GLN A 200 28.54 2.45 0.68
CA GLN A 200 28.45 3.92 0.70
C GLN A 200 28.26 4.52 -0.71
N THR A 201 29.01 4.03 -1.71
CA THR A 201 28.84 4.42 -3.11
C THR A 201 27.44 4.13 -3.65
N CYS A 202 26.84 3.00 -3.29
CA CYS A 202 25.47 2.68 -3.71
C CYS A 202 24.46 3.65 -3.07
N THR A 203 24.64 3.99 -1.80
CA THR A 203 23.80 4.98 -1.09
C THR A 203 23.92 6.34 -1.77
N GLU A 204 25.13 6.78 -2.11
CA GLU A 204 25.38 8.05 -2.80
C GLU A 204 24.69 8.12 -4.16
N LEU A 205 24.84 7.08 -5.00
CA LEU A 205 24.22 7.04 -6.33
C LEU A 205 22.70 7.00 -6.27
N ALA A 206 22.12 6.17 -5.39
CA ALA A 206 20.67 6.11 -5.20
C ALA A 206 20.12 7.43 -4.62
N SER A 207 20.85 8.04 -3.68
CA SER A 207 20.47 9.35 -3.12
C SER A 207 20.52 10.43 -4.18
N ALA A 208 21.55 10.45 -5.03
CA ALA A 208 21.66 11.40 -6.14
C ALA A 208 20.51 11.24 -7.13
N PHE A 209 20.14 10.00 -7.48
CA PHE A 209 18.98 9.73 -8.34
C PHE A 209 17.68 10.27 -7.73
N TYR A 210 17.34 9.86 -6.51
CA TYR A 210 16.08 10.30 -5.89
C TYR A 210 16.05 11.78 -5.55
N SER A 211 17.20 12.43 -5.31
CA SER A 211 17.26 13.90 -5.10
C SER A 211 16.80 14.69 -6.34
N THR A 212 16.76 14.05 -7.52
CA THR A 212 16.19 14.68 -8.71
C THR A 212 14.67 14.57 -8.79
N ILE A 213 14.08 13.70 -7.97
CA ILE A 213 12.65 13.33 -7.96
C ILE A 213 11.95 13.96 -6.75
N VAL A 214 12.53 13.84 -5.56
CA VAL A 214 11.97 14.32 -4.28
C VAL A 214 12.82 15.42 -3.65
N THR A 215 12.22 16.17 -2.74
CA THR A 215 12.84 17.33 -2.07
C THR A 215 13.82 16.93 -0.97
N SER A 216 13.63 15.77 -0.32
CA SER A 216 14.42 15.37 0.84
C SER A 216 14.81 13.89 0.79
N ILE A 217 16.09 13.61 1.06
CA ILE A 217 16.63 12.24 1.18
C ILE A 217 17.11 12.01 2.61
N HIS A 218 16.77 10.85 3.16
CA HIS A 218 17.29 10.36 4.42
C HIS A 218 18.20 9.13 4.18
N PRO A 219 19.51 9.33 3.98
CA PRO A 219 20.42 8.21 3.77
C PRO A 219 20.62 7.43 5.07
N VAL A 220 20.61 6.10 4.98
CA VAL A 220 20.91 5.19 6.08
C VAL A 220 22.11 4.30 5.72
N THR A 221 22.63 3.60 6.72
CA THR A 221 23.90 2.88 6.64
C THR A 221 23.86 1.59 5.80
N SER A 222 22.67 1.01 5.59
CA SER A 222 22.52 -0.23 4.84
C SER A 222 21.08 -0.41 4.30
N PRO A 223 20.85 -1.27 3.29
CA PRO A 223 19.49 -1.56 2.84
C PRO A 223 18.66 -2.20 3.94
N GLU A 224 19.24 -3.02 4.82
CA GLU A 224 18.50 -3.66 5.91
C GLU A 224 17.89 -2.64 6.87
N VAL A 225 18.55 -1.51 7.13
CA VAL A 225 17.99 -0.43 7.94
C VAL A 225 16.78 0.19 7.24
N ALA A 226 16.88 0.46 5.93
CA ALA A 226 15.78 1.03 5.16
C ALA A 226 14.60 0.04 4.98
N GLU A 227 14.87 -1.24 4.76
CA GLU A 227 13.88 -2.34 4.72
C GLU A 227 13.15 -2.43 6.07
N THR A 228 13.90 -2.42 7.17
CA THR A 228 13.32 -2.49 8.52
C THR A 228 12.49 -1.24 8.84
N ALA A 229 12.94 -0.05 8.44
CA ALA A 229 12.22 1.19 8.68
C ALA A 229 10.81 1.15 8.08
N LYS A 230 10.66 0.65 6.84
CA LYS A 230 9.36 0.50 6.20
C LYS A 230 8.44 -0.46 6.97
N LEU A 231 8.96 -1.60 7.40
CA LEU A 231 8.17 -2.56 8.17
C LEU A 231 7.81 -2.02 9.55
N LEU A 232 8.70 -1.26 10.18
CA LEU A 232 8.44 -0.63 11.47
C LEU A 232 7.29 0.39 11.38
N GLU A 233 7.28 1.24 10.34
CA GLU A 233 6.21 2.23 10.10
C GLU A 233 4.82 1.56 10.07
N ASN A 234 4.69 0.48 9.29
CA ASN A 234 3.42 -0.19 9.11
C ASN A 234 3.06 -1.12 10.28
N THR A 235 4.05 -1.75 10.92
CA THR A 235 3.85 -2.53 12.17
C THR A 235 3.39 -1.63 13.31
N TYR A 236 3.99 -0.45 13.47
CA TYR A 236 3.58 0.53 14.46
C TYR A 236 2.11 0.92 14.25
N ARG A 237 1.71 1.24 13.02
CA ARG A 237 0.32 1.56 12.69
C ARG A 237 -0.62 0.37 12.95
N TYR A 238 -0.25 -0.85 12.55
CA TYR A 238 -1.09 -2.04 12.75
C TYR A 238 -1.36 -2.34 14.23
N VAL A 239 -0.32 -2.29 15.06
CA VAL A 239 -0.43 -2.54 16.51
C VAL A 239 -1.24 -1.46 17.22
N ASN A 240 -1.08 -0.18 16.86
CA ASN A 240 -1.87 0.88 17.48
C ASN A 240 -3.33 0.86 17.04
N ILE A 241 -3.63 0.45 15.80
CA ILE A 241 -5.02 0.22 15.39
C ILE A 241 -5.63 -0.92 16.22
N ALA A 242 -4.90 -2.02 16.43
CA ALA A 242 -5.37 -3.12 17.28
C ALA A 242 -5.64 -2.64 18.72
N LEU A 243 -4.74 -1.86 19.30
CA LEU A 243 -4.93 -1.30 20.64
C LEU A 243 -6.23 -0.48 20.73
N ILE A 244 -6.45 0.43 19.79
CA ILE A 244 -7.66 1.28 19.80
C ILE A 244 -8.93 0.48 19.50
N ASN A 245 -8.85 -0.54 18.64
CA ASN A 245 -9.95 -1.47 18.39
C ASN A 245 -10.33 -2.27 19.64
N GLU A 246 -9.35 -2.83 20.35
CA GLU A 246 -9.58 -3.54 21.63
C GLU A 246 -10.20 -2.60 22.67
N MET A 247 -9.68 -1.38 22.78
CA MET A 247 -10.27 -0.36 23.66
C MET A 247 -11.71 -0.02 23.28
N ALA A 248 -12.05 0.05 21.99
CA ALA A 248 -13.42 0.31 21.54
C ALA A 248 -14.39 -0.79 22.00
N LEU A 249 -14.02 -2.06 21.82
CA LEU A 249 -14.82 -3.19 22.28
C LEU A 249 -15.02 -3.17 23.81
N ASN A 250 -13.94 -2.91 24.56
CA ASN A 250 -14.01 -2.84 26.02
C ASN A 250 -14.82 -1.63 26.51
N CYS A 251 -14.67 -0.46 25.89
CA CYS A 251 -15.44 0.73 26.25
C CYS A 251 -16.94 0.50 26.02
N ARG A 252 -17.33 -0.23 24.97
CA ARG A 252 -18.73 -0.60 24.74
C ARG A 252 -19.31 -1.45 25.87
N GLU A 253 -18.59 -2.47 26.35
CA GLU A 253 -19.04 -3.30 27.48
C GLU A 253 -19.06 -2.54 28.82
N LEU A 254 -18.34 -1.41 28.90
CA LEU A 254 -18.32 -0.50 30.04
C LEU A 254 -19.31 0.67 29.91
N ASP A 255 -20.11 0.73 28.84
CA ASP A 255 -21.00 1.85 28.51
C ASP A 255 -20.27 3.21 28.41
N ILE A 256 -19.06 3.22 27.82
CA ILE A 256 -18.22 4.41 27.61
C ILE A 256 -18.08 4.72 26.10
N ASP A 257 -18.26 5.98 25.70
CA ASP A 257 -18.02 6.44 24.32
C ASP A 257 -16.51 6.52 24.01
N ILE A 258 -16.01 5.52 23.27
CA ILE A 258 -14.60 5.47 22.84
C ILE A 258 -14.19 6.71 22.02
N TRP A 259 -15.11 7.30 21.26
CA TRP A 259 -14.82 8.48 20.44
C TRP A 259 -14.59 9.72 21.30
N GLU A 260 -15.38 9.88 22.37
CA GLU A 260 -15.14 10.92 23.38
C GLU A 260 -13.82 10.69 24.11
N VAL A 261 -13.53 9.44 24.51
CA VAL A 261 -12.24 9.09 25.16
C VAL A 261 -11.05 9.45 24.27
N ILE A 262 -11.09 9.12 22.98
CA ILE A 262 -10.04 9.46 22.03
C ILE A 262 -9.92 10.99 21.89
N CYS A 263 -11.04 11.70 21.74
CA CYS A 263 -11.03 13.18 21.68
C CYS A 263 -10.42 13.80 22.94
N ALA A 264 -10.73 13.28 24.12
CA ALA A 264 -10.14 13.75 25.38
C ALA A 264 -8.64 13.46 25.45
N ALA A 265 -8.19 12.26 25.04
CA ALA A 265 -6.77 11.90 25.00
C ALA A 265 -5.97 12.74 23.99
N ASP A 266 -6.57 13.08 22.85
CA ASP A 266 -6.00 13.89 21.77
C ASP A 266 -5.71 15.34 22.19
N THR A 267 -6.30 15.81 23.30
CA THR A 267 -5.96 17.13 23.88
C THR A 267 -4.55 17.19 24.45
N LYS A 268 -3.91 16.03 24.69
CA LYS A 268 -2.56 15.96 25.24
C LYS A 268 -1.52 16.23 24.14
N PRO A 269 -0.68 17.28 24.27
CA PRO A 269 0.21 17.70 23.18
C PRO A 269 1.43 16.81 22.95
N PHE A 270 1.63 15.74 23.74
CA PHE A 270 2.76 14.83 23.61
C PHE A 270 2.42 13.41 24.05
N GLY A 271 3.10 12.43 23.44
CA GLY A 271 3.02 11.02 23.83
C GLY A 271 1.70 10.32 23.52
N PHE A 272 0.78 10.98 22.81
CA PHE A 272 -0.43 10.38 22.27
C PHE A 272 -0.51 10.72 20.78
N GLN A 273 -0.36 9.70 19.94
CA GLN A 273 -0.67 9.80 18.52
C GLN A 273 -2.05 9.20 18.31
N LYS A 274 -2.95 9.98 17.72
CA LYS A 274 -4.33 9.57 17.50
C LYS A 274 -4.41 8.43 16.48
N PHE A 275 -4.99 7.33 16.91
CA PHE A 275 -5.54 6.27 16.05
C PHE A 275 -7.03 6.18 16.33
N ILE A 276 -7.78 5.74 15.33
CA ILE A 276 -9.25 5.74 15.34
C ILE A 276 -9.71 4.30 15.10
N PRO A 277 -10.69 3.78 15.87
CA PRO A 277 -11.17 2.43 15.67
C PRO A 277 -12.00 2.35 14.38
N GLY A 278 -12.26 1.14 13.92
CA GLY A 278 -13.06 0.95 12.71
C GLY A 278 -13.56 -0.48 12.54
N PRO A 279 -14.22 -0.77 11.40
CA PRO A 279 -14.84 -2.07 11.16
C PRO A 279 -13.84 -3.20 10.82
N GLY A 280 -12.55 -2.88 10.81
CA GLY A 280 -11.47 -3.77 10.44
C GLY A 280 -10.31 -3.01 9.82
N VAL A 281 -9.24 -3.74 9.51
CA VAL A 281 -8.06 -3.20 8.81
C VAL A 281 -8.02 -3.80 7.41
N GLY A 282 -7.80 -2.96 6.41
CA GLY A 282 -7.68 -3.41 5.03
C GLY A 282 -6.56 -2.74 4.24
N GLY A 283 -6.52 -3.06 2.94
CA GLY A 283 -5.53 -2.58 1.98
C GLY A 283 -4.25 -3.42 1.93
N HIS A 284 -3.28 -2.98 1.11
CA HIS A 284 -2.16 -3.82 0.67
C HIS A 284 -0.89 -3.75 1.54
N CYS A 285 -0.80 -2.81 2.47
CA CYS A 285 0.44 -2.60 3.24
C CYS A 285 0.26 -2.94 4.72
N ILE A 286 -0.77 -2.41 5.37
CA ILE A 286 -0.93 -2.52 6.83
C ILE A 286 -1.20 -3.94 7.32
N PRO A 287 -2.11 -4.73 6.73
CA PRO A 287 -2.33 -6.11 7.16
C PRO A 287 -1.27 -7.08 6.63
N ILE A 288 -0.30 -6.61 5.82
CA ILE A 288 0.67 -7.45 5.11
C ILE A 288 2.09 -7.28 5.67
N ASP A 289 2.58 -6.05 5.72
CA ASP A 289 3.97 -5.73 6.06
C ASP A 289 4.44 -6.26 7.43
N PRO A 290 3.63 -6.27 8.50
CA PRO A 290 4.05 -6.85 9.79
C PRO A 290 4.46 -8.33 9.67
N PHE A 291 3.86 -9.08 8.74
CA PHE A 291 4.18 -10.50 8.53
C PHE A 291 5.52 -10.71 7.84
N TYR A 292 6.02 -9.75 7.07
CA TYR A 292 7.39 -9.80 6.55
C TYR A 292 8.41 -9.80 7.69
N PHE A 293 8.22 -8.93 8.69
CA PHE A 293 9.11 -8.86 9.84
C PHE A 293 8.99 -10.11 10.72
N LYS A 294 7.75 -10.55 10.99
CA LYS A 294 7.48 -11.82 11.69
C LYS A 294 8.16 -13.01 11.01
N TRP A 295 8.04 -13.12 9.69
CA TRP A 295 8.64 -14.22 8.94
C TRP A 295 10.16 -14.28 9.12
N ILE A 296 10.87 -13.16 8.91
CA ILE A 296 12.34 -13.16 9.05
C ILE A 296 12.78 -13.34 10.51
N ALA A 297 11.99 -12.87 11.48
CA ALA A 297 12.24 -13.10 12.89
C ALA A 297 12.11 -14.59 13.25
N ASN A 298 11.06 -15.26 12.76
CA ASN A 298 10.82 -16.69 12.95
C ASN A 298 11.93 -17.55 12.35
N GLU A 299 12.44 -17.19 11.16
CA GLU A 299 13.62 -17.84 10.53
C GLU A 299 14.89 -17.76 11.41
N LYS A 300 14.91 -16.85 12.40
CA LYS A 300 15.97 -16.71 13.40
C LYS A 300 15.61 -17.27 14.76
N GLY A 301 14.46 -17.94 14.89
CA GLY A 301 13.96 -18.47 16.16
C GLY A 301 13.47 -17.39 17.14
N LEU A 302 13.22 -16.17 16.65
CA LEU A 302 12.67 -15.07 17.45
C LEU A 302 11.14 -15.08 17.40
N GLN A 303 10.49 -14.62 18.47
CA GLN A 303 9.03 -14.50 18.53
C GLN A 303 8.58 -13.04 18.41
N THR A 304 7.49 -12.80 17.69
CA THR A 304 6.89 -11.45 17.50
C THR A 304 5.48 -11.37 18.11
N LYS A 305 5.37 -11.52 19.43
CA LYS A 305 4.10 -11.62 20.15
C LYS A 305 3.12 -10.48 19.91
N LEU A 306 3.61 -9.23 19.83
CA LEU A 306 2.76 -8.07 19.59
C LEU A 306 2.12 -8.10 18.20
N ILE A 307 2.81 -8.63 17.19
CA ILE A 307 2.27 -8.76 15.84
C ILE A 307 1.15 -9.81 15.84
N ASP A 308 1.34 -10.92 16.55
CA ASP A 308 0.33 -11.98 16.67
C ASP A 308 -0.95 -11.47 17.36
N LEU A 309 -0.81 -10.79 18.49
CA LEU A 309 -1.95 -10.22 19.22
C LEU A 309 -2.67 -9.13 18.42
N ALA A 310 -1.90 -8.25 17.75
CA ALA A 310 -2.50 -7.23 16.90
C ALA A 310 -3.28 -7.85 15.73
N ASP A 311 -2.78 -8.95 15.17
CA ASP A 311 -3.46 -9.69 14.11
C ASP A 311 -4.75 -10.33 14.57
N GLU A 312 -4.73 -10.97 15.74
CA GLU A 312 -5.92 -11.58 16.36
C GLU A 312 -7.01 -10.52 16.59
N ILE A 313 -6.66 -9.40 17.23
CA ILE A 313 -7.61 -8.32 17.51
C ILE A 313 -8.16 -7.73 16.21
N ASN A 314 -7.30 -7.34 15.26
CA ASN A 314 -7.73 -6.69 14.03
C ASN A 314 -8.55 -7.62 13.13
N SER A 315 -8.22 -8.92 13.07
CA SER A 315 -8.97 -9.92 12.30
C SER A 315 -10.33 -10.22 12.94
N ASN A 316 -10.48 -10.03 14.26
CA ASN A 316 -11.74 -10.24 14.97
C ASN A 316 -12.69 -9.03 14.92
N MET A 317 -12.21 -7.84 14.51
CA MET A 317 -13.06 -6.64 14.42
C MET A 317 -14.23 -6.78 13.44
N PRO A 318 -14.05 -7.28 12.20
CA PRO A 318 -15.16 -7.56 11.28
C PRO A 318 -16.23 -8.49 11.86
N ILE A 319 -15.80 -9.52 12.60
CA ILE A 319 -16.68 -10.50 13.25
C ILE A 319 -17.48 -9.80 14.36
N SER A 320 -16.80 -9.01 15.20
CA SER A 320 -17.42 -8.25 16.29
C SER A 320 -18.44 -7.22 15.78
N VAL A 321 -18.16 -6.58 14.63
CA VAL A 321 -19.11 -5.67 13.95
C VAL A 321 -20.33 -6.43 13.47
N SER A 322 -20.13 -7.60 12.87
CA SER A 322 -21.21 -8.46 12.35
C SER A 322 -22.13 -8.94 13.46
N ASP A 323 -21.56 -9.46 14.55
CA ASP A 323 -22.32 -9.93 15.72
C ASP A 323 -23.13 -8.80 16.36
N TYR A 324 -22.53 -7.61 16.43
CA TYR A 324 -23.24 -6.45 16.98
C TYR A 324 -24.36 -5.97 16.07
N ALA A 325 -24.17 -5.96 14.75
CA ALA A 325 -25.23 -5.64 13.80
C ALA A 325 -26.44 -6.57 13.93
N LEU A 326 -26.22 -7.87 14.15
CA LEU A 326 -27.28 -8.85 14.42
C LEU A 326 -28.00 -8.58 15.73
N LYS A 327 -27.24 -8.26 16.79
CA LYS A 327 -27.82 -7.86 18.08
C LYS A 327 -28.73 -6.64 17.94
N LEU A 328 -28.31 -5.64 17.14
CA LEU A 328 -29.12 -4.46 16.84
C LEU A 328 -30.37 -4.80 16.05
N ALA A 329 -30.27 -5.70 15.06
CA ALA A 329 -31.43 -6.15 14.28
C ALA A 329 -32.50 -6.87 15.13
N GLY A 330 -32.07 -7.58 16.18
CA GLY A 330 -32.97 -8.27 17.11
C GLY A 330 -33.72 -9.46 16.52
N LYS A 331 -33.27 -9.99 15.37
CA LYS A 331 -33.86 -11.15 14.68
C LYS A 331 -32.83 -11.87 13.80
N ASP A 332 -33.01 -13.18 13.60
CA ASP A 332 -32.06 -14.04 12.87
C ASP A 332 -32.01 -13.74 11.36
N LYS A 333 -33.16 -13.44 10.75
CA LYS A 333 -33.25 -13.07 9.33
C LYS A 333 -33.51 -11.57 9.22
N CYS A 334 -32.47 -10.82 8.90
CA CYS A 334 -32.56 -9.38 8.70
C CYS A 334 -31.98 -8.95 7.35
N SER A 335 -32.42 -7.78 6.88
CA SER A 335 -31.86 -7.09 5.73
C SER A 335 -30.86 -6.03 6.21
N ILE A 336 -29.65 -6.06 5.68
CA ILE A 336 -28.56 -5.16 6.04
C ILE A 336 -28.07 -4.42 4.80
N LEU A 337 -27.95 -3.10 4.92
CA LEU A 337 -27.26 -2.26 3.92
C LEU A 337 -25.90 -1.84 4.48
N ILE A 338 -24.83 -2.18 3.76
CA ILE A 338 -23.49 -1.69 4.09
C ILE A 338 -23.18 -0.45 3.24
N ILE A 339 -22.81 0.65 3.89
CA ILE A 339 -22.37 1.88 3.23
C ILE A 339 -20.84 1.88 3.17
N GLY A 340 -20.30 1.74 1.96
CA GLY A 340 -18.88 1.61 1.67
C GLY A 340 -18.43 0.17 1.50
N ALA A 341 -17.66 -0.10 0.45
CA ALA A 341 -16.99 -1.37 0.19
C ALA A 341 -15.46 -1.21 0.09
N ALA A 342 -14.99 0.00 -0.24
CA ALA A 342 -13.57 0.30 -0.33
C ALA A 342 -12.84 0.11 1.02
N TYR A 343 -11.57 -0.31 1.00
CA TYR A 343 -10.80 -0.51 2.24
C TYR A 343 -10.42 0.83 2.93
N LYS A 344 -10.44 1.93 2.18
CA LYS A 344 -10.15 3.30 2.64
C LYS A 344 -11.17 4.26 2.03
N LYS A 345 -11.42 5.39 2.69
CA LYS A 345 -12.26 6.44 2.12
C LYS A 345 -11.69 6.96 0.80
N ASN A 346 -12.60 7.34 -0.08
CA ASN A 346 -12.35 7.98 -1.38
C ASN A 346 -11.41 7.23 -2.33
N THR A 347 -11.39 5.90 -2.29
CA THR A 347 -10.70 5.05 -3.27
C THR A 347 -11.68 4.03 -3.87
N ASN A 348 -11.41 3.59 -5.09
CA ASN A 348 -12.16 2.54 -5.78
C ASN A 348 -11.60 1.12 -5.54
N ASP A 349 -10.78 0.93 -4.52
CA ASP A 349 -10.12 -0.35 -4.28
C ASP A 349 -10.82 -1.13 -3.15
N PRO A 350 -11.56 -2.21 -3.47
CA PRO A 350 -12.13 -3.09 -2.46
C PRO A 350 -11.14 -4.13 -1.94
N ARG A 351 -9.97 -4.31 -2.56
CA ARG A 351 -9.10 -5.45 -2.24
C ARG A 351 -8.64 -5.41 -0.78
N GLU A 352 -8.66 -6.58 -0.14
CA GLU A 352 -8.35 -6.74 1.28
C GLU A 352 -9.24 -5.87 2.20
N SER A 353 -10.41 -5.43 1.74
CA SER A 353 -11.38 -4.71 2.58
C SER A 353 -12.04 -5.65 3.58
N SER A 354 -12.17 -5.20 4.83
CA SER A 354 -12.89 -5.90 5.89
C SER A 354 -14.37 -6.13 5.58
N VAL A 355 -14.92 -5.43 4.59
CA VAL A 355 -16.32 -5.57 4.18
C VAL A 355 -16.63 -7.01 3.75
N PHE A 356 -15.69 -7.70 3.12
CA PHE A 356 -15.91 -9.06 2.65
C PHE A 356 -16.14 -10.03 3.80
N THR A 357 -15.33 -9.92 4.86
CA THR A 357 -15.52 -10.72 6.08
C THR A 357 -16.85 -10.39 6.76
N ILE A 358 -17.25 -9.11 6.83
CA ILE A 358 -18.55 -8.71 7.38
C ILE A 358 -19.70 -9.33 6.58
N MET A 359 -19.64 -9.25 5.25
CA MET A 359 -20.66 -9.79 4.37
C MET A 359 -20.78 -11.30 4.50
N GLU A 360 -19.65 -12.01 4.54
CA GLU A 360 -19.61 -13.46 4.70
C GLU A 360 -20.20 -13.90 6.04
N GLU A 361 -19.75 -13.30 7.14
CA GLU A 361 -20.25 -13.61 8.50
C GLU A 361 -21.77 -13.41 8.63
N LEU A 362 -22.29 -12.34 8.07
CA LEU A 362 -23.72 -12.01 8.11
C LEU A 362 -24.54 -12.90 7.15
N MET A 363 -24.01 -13.23 5.97
CA MET A 363 -24.67 -14.12 5.00
C MET A 363 -24.75 -15.56 5.53
N ASP A 364 -23.69 -16.05 6.17
CA ASP A 364 -23.65 -17.37 6.81
C ASP A 364 -24.69 -17.49 7.93
N LYS A 365 -25.03 -16.37 8.57
CA LYS A 365 -26.10 -16.28 9.58
C LYS A 365 -27.49 -16.04 8.99
N GLY A 366 -27.62 -16.01 7.66
CA GLY A 366 -28.89 -15.95 6.94
C GLY A 366 -29.42 -14.54 6.65
N CYS A 367 -28.58 -13.51 6.75
CA CYS A 367 -28.98 -12.14 6.43
C CYS A 367 -29.00 -11.88 4.93
N ALA A 368 -29.93 -11.03 4.49
CA ALA A 368 -29.92 -10.46 3.15
C ALA A 368 -29.05 -9.19 3.17
N ILE A 369 -27.97 -9.16 2.40
CA ILE A 369 -27.02 -8.04 2.43
C ILE A 369 -26.92 -7.39 1.07
N ASP A 370 -27.04 -6.07 1.05
CA ASP A 370 -26.65 -5.23 -0.07
C ASP A 370 -25.61 -4.21 0.39
N TYR A 371 -24.95 -3.56 -0.56
CA TYR A 371 -24.02 -2.48 -0.28
C TYR A 371 -24.26 -1.30 -1.21
N HIS A 372 -23.87 -0.12 -0.74
CA HIS A 372 -23.72 1.06 -1.55
C HIS A 372 -22.29 1.58 -1.45
N ASP A 373 -21.61 1.71 -2.58
CA ASP A 373 -20.34 2.43 -2.69
C ASP A 373 -20.35 3.32 -3.94
N PRO A 374 -19.95 4.61 -3.84
CA PRO A 374 -19.95 5.53 -4.98
C PRO A 374 -18.78 5.33 -5.95
N PHE A 375 -17.72 4.63 -5.55
CA PHE A 375 -16.53 4.37 -6.35
C PHE A 375 -16.45 2.93 -6.85
N ILE A 376 -17.22 2.01 -6.25
CA ILE A 376 -17.19 0.59 -6.55
C ILE A 376 -18.58 0.14 -6.96
N SER A 377 -18.78 -0.06 -8.28
CA SER A 377 -20.07 -0.46 -8.83
C SER A 377 -20.40 -1.94 -8.66
N GLU A 378 -19.36 -2.79 -8.62
CA GLU A 378 -19.49 -4.24 -8.49
C GLU A 378 -18.41 -4.78 -7.54
N ILE A 379 -18.80 -5.69 -6.66
CA ILE A 379 -17.88 -6.53 -5.89
C ILE A 379 -18.14 -8.00 -6.19
N ARG A 380 -17.07 -8.79 -6.16
CA ARG A 380 -17.13 -10.25 -6.27
C ARG A 380 -16.81 -10.87 -4.92
N LEU A 381 -17.70 -11.71 -4.41
CA LEU A 381 -17.55 -12.41 -3.14
C LEU A 381 -16.74 -13.71 -3.31
N ASN A 382 -16.29 -14.30 -2.20
CA ASN A 382 -15.47 -15.51 -2.22
C ASN A 382 -16.22 -16.74 -2.78
N ASP A 383 -17.54 -16.78 -2.69
CA ASP A 383 -18.39 -17.82 -3.30
C ASP A 383 -18.55 -17.66 -4.83
N GLY A 384 -17.95 -16.62 -5.41
CA GLY A 384 -18.01 -16.30 -6.83
C GLY A 384 -19.23 -15.48 -7.24
N SER A 385 -20.16 -15.20 -6.32
CA SER A 385 -21.29 -14.32 -6.58
C SER A 385 -20.83 -12.88 -6.77
N CYS A 386 -21.60 -12.12 -7.54
CA CYS A 386 -21.35 -10.70 -7.80
C CYS A 386 -22.51 -9.88 -7.24
N LYS A 387 -22.21 -8.77 -6.57
CA LYS A 387 -23.19 -7.81 -6.07
C LYS A 387 -22.93 -6.43 -6.68
N GLN A 388 -24.01 -5.78 -7.10
CA GLN A 388 -23.98 -4.41 -7.60
C GLN A 388 -24.24 -3.42 -6.47
N SER A 389 -23.59 -2.27 -6.54
CA SER A 389 -23.86 -1.13 -5.66
C SER A 389 -25.31 -0.66 -5.85
N VAL A 390 -26.09 -0.63 -4.76
CA VAL A 390 -27.49 -0.19 -4.82
C VAL A 390 -27.59 1.35 -4.78
N PRO A 391 -28.66 1.97 -5.31
CA PRO A 391 -28.85 3.41 -5.22
C PRO A 391 -28.98 3.91 -3.77
N PHE A 392 -28.29 4.99 -3.43
CA PHE A 392 -28.35 5.61 -2.11
C PHE A 392 -29.50 6.62 -2.01
N THR A 393 -30.72 6.11 -1.84
CA THR A 393 -31.95 6.89 -1.71
C THR A 393 -32.69 6.54 -0.43
N LYS A 394 -33.51 7.45 0.10
CA LYS A 394 -34.26 7.22 1.33
C LYS A 394 -35.26 6.06 1.16
N GLU A 395 -35.84 5.92 -0.01
CA GLU A 395 -36.73 4.82 -0.40
C GLU A 395 -36.01 3.48 -0.37
N GLN A 396 -34.77 3.41 -0.87
CA GLN A 396 -33.95 2.20 -0.82
C GLN A 396 -33.53 1.87 0.62
N ILE A 397 -33.01 2.85 1.34
CA ILE A 397 -32.55 2.74 2.73
C ILE A 397 -33.65 2.18 3.65
N ASN A 398 -34.90 2.62 3.51
CA ASN A 398 -35.99 2.19 4.39
C ASN A 398 -36.42 0.73 4.22
N GLN A 399 -35.84 -0.03 3.28
CA GLN A 399 -36.12 -1.46 3.08
C GLN A 399 -35.27 -2.36 4.01
N TYR A 400 -34.28 -1.78 4.67
CA TYR A 400 -33.33 -2.51 5.51
C TYR A 400 -33.71 -2.45 7.00
N ASP A 401 -33.24 -3.42 7.77
CA ASP A 401 -33.38 -3.43 9.23
C ASP A 401 -32.22 -2.68 9.90
N VAL A 402 -31.01 -2.88 9.37
CA VAL A 402 -29.78 -2.27 9.88
C VAL A 402 -28.96 -1.69 8.74
N ILE A 403 -28.34 -0.53 8.98
CA ILE A 403 -27.34 0.07 8.11
C ILE A 403 -26.00 -0.01 8.83
N ILE A 404 -24.95 -0.49 8.16
CA ILE A 404 -23.58 -0.46 8.67
C ILE A 404 -22.81 0.58 7.87
N ILE A 405 -22.30 1.63 8.52
CA ILE A 405 -21.36 2.55 7.88
C ILE A 405 -19.96 1.96 7.99
N HIS A 406 -19.47 1.37 6.90
CA HIS A 406 -18.16 0.73 6.82
C HIS A 406 -17.07 1.71 6.35
N THR A 407 -17.36 2.51 5.32
CA THR A 407 -16.40 3.47 4.77
C THR A 407 -17.01 4.88 4.70
N ASP A 408 -16.27 5.85 5.23
CA ASP A 408 -16.62 7.27 5.38
C ASP A 408 -16.25 8.08 4.14
N HIS A 409 -16.83 7.75 2.97
CA HIS A 409 -16.56 8.51 1.74
C HIS A 409 -17.10 9.94 1.84
N ASP A 410 -16.28 10.93 1.48
CA ASP A 410 -16.63 12.35 1.63
C ASP A 410 -17.77 12.77 0.67
N VAL A 411 -17.97 12.04 -0.44
CA VAL A 411 -19.02 12.33 -1.43
C VAL A 411 -20.43 11.88 -0.99
N ILE A 412 -20.51 11.04 0.03
CA ILE A 412 -21.80 10.53 0.52
C ILE A 412 -22.48 11.59 1.38
N ASP A 413 -23.70 11.97 1.00
CA ASP A 413 -24.53 12.82 1.86
C ASP A 413 -25.20 11.99 2.96
N TYR A 414 -24.51 11.84 4.09
CA TYR A 414 -25.05 11.15 5.27
C TYR A 414 -26.27 11.86 5.90
N SER A 415 -26.65 13.07 5.47
CA SER A 415 -27.88 13.71 5.96
C SER A 415 -29.15 12.93 5.60
N ILE A 416 -29.12 12.13 4.53
CA ILE A 416 -30.23 11.26 4.11
C ILE A 416 -30.58 10.21 5.16
N LEU A 417 -29.63 9.86 6.03
CA LEU A 417 -29.81 8.90 7.13
C LEU A 417 -30.62 9.48 8.30
N LYS A 418 -30.98 10.76 8.27
CA LYS A 418 -31.90 11.35 9.24
C LYS A 418 -33.33 10.84 9.03
N ASP A 419 -34.00 10.49 10.13
CA ASP A 419 -35.38 10.03 10.16
C ASP A 419 -35.65 8.84 9.21
N VAL A 420 -34.71 7.89 9.16
CA VAL A 420 -34.88 6.62 8.46
C VAL A 420 -35.36 5.55 9.42
N SER A 421 -36.00 4.50 8.89
CA SER A 421 -36.53 3.38 9.67
C SER A 421 -35.45 2.45 10.24
N PRO A 422 -34.37 2.09 9.52
CA PRO A 422 -33.34 1.18 10.03
C PRO A 422 -32.59 1.72 11.25
N ILE A 423 -31.98 0.82 12.01
CA ILE A 423 -30.94 1.19 12.99
C ILE A 423 -29.64 1.44 12.22
N ILE A 424 -28.95 2.54 12.53
CA ILE A 424 -27.68 2.90 11.90
C ILE A 424 -26.56 2.52 12.85
N PHE A 425 -25.73 1.56 12.46
CA PHE A 425 -24.49 1.21 13.13
C PHE A 425 -23.32 1.95 12.46
N ASP A 426 -22.88 3.03 13.10
CA ASP A 426 -21.83 3.90 12.60
C ASP A 426 -20.45 3.48 13.14
N THR A 427 -19.70 2.75 12.31
CA THR A 427 -18.35 2.29 12.69
C THR A 427 -17.25 3.32 12.41
N ARG A 428 -17.62 4.49 11.85
CA ARG A 428 -16.69 5.54 11.41
C ARG A 428 -16.95 6.90 12.06
N ASN A 429 -17.99 7.01 12.87
CA ASN A 429 -18.38 8.20 13.62
C ASN A 429 -18.69 9.43 12.74
N VAL A 430 -19.28 9.20 11.56
CA VAL A 430 -19.68 10.26 10.62
C VAL A 430 -21.02 10.92 10.99
N CYS A 431 -21.82 10.28 11.84
CA CYS A 431 -23.15 10.76 12.24
C CYS A 431 -23.14 11.65 13.51
N LYS A 432 -22.01 11.80 14.21
CA LYS A 432 -21.94 12.41 15.57
C LYS A 432 -22.36 13.88 15.64
N GLU A 433 -22.16 14.68 14.60
CA GLU A 433 -22.61 16.09 14.60
C GLU A 433 -24.13 16.25 14.39
N LYS A 434 -24.84 15.16 14.12
CA LYS A 434 -26.25 15.18 13.66
C LYS A 434 -27.22 14.47 14.62
N SER A 435 -26.75 13.97 15.76
CA SER A 435 -27.48 13.07 16.66
C SER A 435 -28.24 13.73 17.82
N ALA A 436 -28.31 15.06 17.88
CA ALA A 436 -28.96 15.75 19.01
C ALA A 436 -30.48 15.57 19.08
N ASP A 437 -31.14 15.15 18.00
CA ASP A 437 -32.59 14.94 17.99
C ASP A 437 -32.93 13.69 17.13
N ASN A 438 -33.54 12.65 17.74
CA ASN A 438 -34.20 11.49 17.08
C ASN A 438 -33.40 10.33 16.45
N CYS A 439 -32.09 10.20 16.63
CA CYS A 439 -31.34 9.20 15.85
C CYS A 439 -31.32 7.77 16.45
N ARG A 440 -31.80 6.77 15.68
CA ARG A 440 -31.51 5.33 15.84
C ARG A 440 -30.04 5.01 15.47
N VAL A 441 -29.11 5.86 15.88
CA VAL A 441 -27.68 5.73 15.56
C VAL A 441 -26.97 5.16 16.78
N VAL A 442 -26.20 4.11 16.54
CA VAL A 442 -25.31 3.49 17.51
C VAL A 442 -23.91 3.54 16.92
N THR A 443 -22.93 4.03 17.66
CA THR A 443 -21.54 4.07 17.21
C THR A 443 -20.80 2.80 17.60
N LEU A 444 -19.62 2.58 17.01
CA LEU A 444 -18.67 1.59 17.51
C LEU A 444 -18.33 1.87 18.98
#